data_AF-A0A7V7D1S4-F1
#
_entry.id   AF-A0A7V7D1S4-F1
#
_cell.length_a   1.000
_cell.length_b   1.000
_cell.length_c   1.000
_cell.angle_alpha   90.00
_cell.angle_beta   90.00
_cell.angle_gamma   90.00
#
_symmetry.space_group_name_H-M   'P 1'
#
loop_
_entity.id
_entity.type
_entity.pdbx_description
1 polymer ?
#
loop_
_entity_poly.entity_id
_entity_poly.type
_entity_poly.pdbx_seq_one_letter_code
_entity_poly.pdbx_strand_id
1 'polypeptide(L)'
;MGLTDVRKAMALLQIEEKWLEPFDVIEPFSKLRLAGCLSLKPDYRYGALALLKVEGREAPQRILATPKLRYPFDRAGAFHFPSVKKIDIYEKIDGTNVFEYRFKDGENMAYVTYKLRLHPVLRNGKWGNFLDMWKEMLERYPQIPELPVINGCSLSFELFGSRNAHLMLYDTPLDCALLFGVDVDGQYRSIDGWTIQIHR
;
A
#
# COMPACT_ATOMS: atom_id res chain seq x y z
N MET A 1 20.55 -0.79 12.43
CA MET A 1 19.67 -1.96 12.68
C MET A 1 20.53 -3.14 13.11
N GLY A 2 20.13 -3.91 14.12
CA GLY A 2 20.94 -5.04 14.62
C GLY A 2 20.71 -6.33 13.83
N LEU A 3 21.62 -7.31 13.94
CA LEU A 3 21.52 -8.62 13.28
C LEU A 3 20.20 -9.36 13.63
N THR A 4 19.73 -9.20 14.87
CA THR A 4 18.46 -9.78 15.34
C THR A 4 17.26 -9.19 14.59
N ASP A 5 17.27 -7.89 14.31
CA ASP A 5 16.18 -7.19 13.61
C ASP A 5 16.11 -7.65 12.14
N VAL A 6 17.27 -7.80 11.48
CA VAL A 6 17.35 -8.36 10.12
C VAL A 6 16.74 -9.76 10.06
N ARG A 7 17.12 -10.65 10.99
CA ARG A 7 16.58 -12.02 11.04
C ARG A 7 15.07 -12.06 11.25
N LYS A 8 14.54 -11.19 12.13
CA LYS A 8 13.09 -11.03 12.32
C LYS A 8 12.40 -10.59 11.03
N ALA A 9 12.94 -9.60 10.33
CA ALA A 9 12.39 -9.13 9.06
C ALA A 9 12.42 -10.22 7.97
N MET A 10 13.52 -10.96 7.86
CA MET A 10 13.64 -12.10 6.96
C MET A 10 12.58 -13.17 7.26
N ALA A 11 12.34 -13.47 8.54
CA ALA A 11 11.34 -14.46 8.96
C ALA A 11 9.91 -13.99 8.68
N LEU A 12 9.59 -12.73 8.99
CA LEU A 12 8.26 -12.14 8.73
C LEU A 12 7.93 -12.17 7.24
N LEU A 13 8.85 -11.72 6.38
CA LEU A 13 8.62 -11.60 4.94
C LEU A 13 8.99 -12.86 4.14
N GLN A 14 9.66 -13.82 4.78
CA GLN A 14 10.19 -15.05 4.17
C GLN A 14 11.12 -14.78 2.98
N ILE A 15 12.02 -13.81 3.13
CA ILE A 15 12.97 -13.39 2.09
C ILE A 15 14.40 -13.31 2.63
N GLU A 16 15.36 -13.36 1.70
CA GLU A 16 16.78 -13.13 1.99
C GLU A 16 17.07 -11.66 2.30
N GLU A 17 18.10 -11.42 3.11
CA GLU A 17 18.56 -10.09 3.53
C GLU A 17 18.82 -9.12 2.37
N LYS A 18 19.38 -9.62 1.25
CA LYS A 18 19.67 -8.78 0.07
C LYS A 18 18.45 -8.07 -0.53
N TRP A 19 17.24 -8.51 -0.17
CA TRP A 19 15.98 -7.93 -0.59
C TRP A 19 15.35 -7.01 0.47
N LEU A 20 16.03 -6.75 1.59
CA LEU A 20 15.55 -5.89 2.66
C LEU A 20 16.22 -4.52 2.59
N GLU A 21 15.39 -3.48 2.60
CA GLU A 21 15.82 -2.10 2.76
C GLU A 21 15.37 -1.59 4.14
N PRO A 22 16.29 -1.26 5.06
CA PRO A 22 15.90 -0.73 6.36
C PRO A 22 15.21 0.61 6.25
N PHE A 23 14.27 0.87 7.15
CA PHE A 23 13.69 2.18 7.33
C PHE A 23 13.56 2.55 8.81
N ASP A 24 13.61 3.86 9.06
CA ASP A 24 13.33 4.51 10.34
C ASP A 24 12.71 5.87 10.01
N VAL A 25 11.41 6.02 10.27
CA VAL A 25 10.61 7.16 9.79
C VAL A 25 9.63 7.63 10.84
N ILE A 26 9.26 8.91 10.79
CA ILE A 26 8.12 9.43 11.54
C ILE A 26 6.89 9.34 10.63
N GLU A 27 5.88 8.62 11.08
CA GLU A 27 4.63 8.43 10.35
C GLU A 27 3.80 9.73 10.40
N PRO A 28 3.37 10.28 9.26
CA PRO A 28 2.82 11.64 9.20
C PRO A 28 1.44 11.82 9.85
N PHE A 29 0.64 10.78 10.07
CA PHE A 29 -0.72 10.89 10.60
C PHE A 29 -0.78 10.70 12.13
N SER A 30 -0.23 9.60 12.66
CA SER A 30 -0.10 9.28 14.08
C SER A 30 1.08 9.96 14.78
N LYS A 31 2.07 10.46 14.02
CA LYS A 31 3.35 11.00 14.51
C LYS A 31 4.27 9.97 15.18
N LEU A 32 3.90 8.69 15.14
CA LEU A 32 4.71 7.62 15.71
C LEU A 32 5.96 7.35 14.85
N ARG A 33 7.08 7.08 15.50
CA ARG A 33 8.30 6.61 14.87
C ARG A 33 8.19 5.12 14.57
N LEU A 34 8.31 4.76 13.29
CA LEU A 34 8.25 3.40 12.79
C LEU A 34 9.64 2.95 12.32
N ALA A 35 10.06 1.75 12.71
CA ALA A 35 11.30 1.16 12.24
C ALA A 35 11.13 -0.30 11.81
N GLY A 36 11.78 -0.68 10.71
CA GLY A 36 11.64 -2.00 10.12
C GLY A 36 12.38 -2.14 8.80
N CYS A 37 11.90 -3.05 7.95
CA CYS A 37 12.43 -3.29 6.61
C CYS A 37 11.34 -3.27 5.54
N LEU A 38 11.65 -2.70 4.39
CA LEU A 38 10.87 -2.77 3.16
C LEU A 38 11.42 -3.86 2.25
N SER A 39 10.55 -4.60 1.57
CA SER A 39 10.94 -5.63 0.61
C SER A 39 11.14 -5.07 -0.79
N LEU A 40 12.32 -5.31 -1.36
CA LEU A 40 12.66 -5.04 -2.75
C LEU A 40 12.57 -6.30 -3.63
N LYS A 41 12.09 -7.42 -3.10
CA LYS A 41 12.00 -8.67 -3.85
C LYS A 41 10.99 -8.53 -5.00
N PRO A 42 11.34 -8.80 -6.26
CA PRO A 42 10.47 -8.56 -7.42
C PRO A 42 9.42 -9.67 -7.61
N ASP A 43 8.67 -9.97 -6.55
CA ASP A 43 7.52 -10.88 -6.55
C ASP A 43 6.30 -10.22 -5.87
N TYR A 44 5.33 -11.00 -5.43
CA TYR A 44 4.13 -10.48 -4.76
C TYR A 44 4.43 -9.70 -3.47
N ARG A 45 5.64 -9.83 -2.89
CA ARG A 45 6.08 -9.10 -1.68
C ARG A 45 6.73 -7.77 -2.00
N TYR A 46 6.86 -7.39 -3.27
CA TYR A 46 7.51 -6.14 -3.64
C TYR A 46 6.80 -4.93 -3.01
N GLY A 47 7.50 -4.20 -2.14
CA GLY A 47 6.93 -3.09 -1.35
C GLY A 47 6.21 -3.50 -0.06
N ALA A 48 6.24 -4.78 0.33
CA ALA A 48 5.79 -5.25 1.64
C ALA A 48 6.73 -4.76 2.75
N LEU A 49 6.22 -4.68 3.98
CA LEU A 49 6.98 -4.23 5.15
C LEU A 49 7.06 -5.33 6.21
N ALA A 50 8.24 -5.45 6.83
CA ALA A 50 8.40 -6.01 8.16
C ALA A 50 8.54 -4.82 9.12
N LEU A 51 7.46 -4.41 9.75
CA LEU A 51 7.51 -3.40 10.80
C LEU A 51 7.95 -4.10 12.09
N LEU A 52 9.02 -3.62 12.71
CA LEU A 52 9.65 -4.28 13.85
C LEU A 52 9.42 -3.51 15.15
N LYS A 53 9.42 -2.18 15.07
CA LYS A 53 9.31 -1.29 16.23
C LYS A 53 8.40 -0.10 15.95
N VAL A 54 7.67 0.30 16.98
CA VAL A 54 6.85 1.52 17.03
C VAL A 54 7.24 2.25 18.31
N GLU A 55 7.66 3.52 18.20
CA GLU A 55 8.18 4.32 19.32
C GLU A 55 9.31 3.60 20.08
N GLY A 56 10.18 2.93 19.33
CA GLY A 56 11.30 2.16 19.88
C GLY A 56 10.93 0.86 20.60
N ARG A 57 9.64 0.58 20.81
CA ARG A 57 9.15 -0.66 21.41
C ARG A 57 8.95 -1.73 20.34
N GLU A 58 9.21 -2.99 20.69
CA GLU A 58 9.00 -4.13 19.80
C GLU A 58 7.51 -4.28 19.44
N ALA A 59 7.23 -4.33 18.14
CA ALA A 59 5.90 -4.53 17.56
C ALA A 59 6.01 -5.25 16.20
N PRO A 60 6.59 -6.48 16.17
CA PRO A 60 6.87 -7.19 14.93
C PRO A 60 5.58 -7.59 14.21
N GLN A 61 5.43 -7.11 12.98
CA GLN A 61 4.27 -7.40 12.14
C GLN A 61 4.63 -7.34 10.65
N ARG A 62 3.92 -8.16 9.87
CA ARG A 62 4.04 -8.21 8.42
C ARG A 62 2.92 -7.41 7.79
N ILE A 63 3.27 -6.53 6.86
CA ILE A 63 2.32 -5.77 6.04
C ILE A 63 2.56 -6.15 4.59
N LEU A 64 1.64 -6.93 4.02
CA LEU A 64 1.64 -7.23 2.59
C LEU A 64 0.91 -6.10 1.86
N ALA A 65 1.55 -5.56 0.82
CA ALA A 65 1.05 -4.42 0.06
C ALA A 65 0.44 -4.87 -1.28
N THR A 66 -0.01 -3.91 -2.08
CA THR A 66 -0.40 -4.13 -3.49
C THR A 66 0.63 -5.01 -4.22
N PRO A 67 0.26 -6.23 -4.65
CA PRO A 67 1.22 -7.16 -5.23
C PRO A 67 1.75 -6.63 -6.57
N LYS A 68 3.03 -6.88 -6.85
CA LYS A 68 3.56 -6.67 -8.20
C LYS A 68 3.09 -7.81 -9.09
N LEU A 69 2.07 -7.53 -9.89
CA LEU A 69 1.62 -8.44 -10.94
C LEU A 69 2.59 -8.42 -12.11
N ARG A 70 2.87 -9.60 -12.67
CA ARG A 70 3.53 -9.69 -13.97
C ARG A 70 2.48 -9.41 -15.03
N TYR A 71 2.85 -8.58 -16.01
CA TYR A 71 2.01 -8.40 -17.18
C TYR A 71 1.81 -9.75 -17.88
N PRO A 72 0.59 -10.06 -18.34
CA PRO A 72 0.28 -11.31 -19.01
C PRO A 72 0.72 -11.24 -20.49
N PHE A 73 1.81 -10.55 -20.82
CA PHE A 73 2.33 -10.48 -22.17
C PHE A 73 3.86 -10.54 -22.21
N ASP A 74 4.38 -11.10 -23.28
CA ASP A 74 5.82 -11.19 -23.52
C ASP A 74 6.36 -9.93 -24.23
N ARG A 75 7.66 -9.92 -24.55
CA ARG A 75 8.30 -8.79 -25.24
C ARG A 75 7.83 -8.61 -26.69
N ALA A 76 7.23 -9.63 -27.29
CA ALA A 76 6.64 -9.57 -28.63
C ALA A 76 5.18 -9.07 -28.58
N GLY A 77 4.61 -8.87 -27.39
CA GLY A 77 3.23 -8.45 -27.18
C GLY A 77 2.22 -9.60 -27.21
N ALA A 78 2.68 -10.86 -27.19
CA ALA A 78 1.80 -12.02 -27.15
C ALA A 78 1.22 -12.18 -25.73
N PHE A 79 -0.11 -12.25 -25.64
CA PHE A 79 -0.81 -12.40 -24.36
C PHE A 79 -0.86 -13.87 -23.90
N HIS A 80 -0.55 -14.11 -22.64
CA HIS A 80 -0.59 -15.41 -21.97
C HIS A 80 -1.36 -15.28 -20.65
N PHE A 81 -2.62 -15.71 -20.66
CA PHE A 81 -3.44 -15.78 -19.46
C PHE A 81 -3.43 -17.22 -18.91
N PRO A 82 -3.35 -17.41 -17.58
CA PRO A 82 -3.59 -18.72 -17.00
C PRO A 82 -5.05 -19.14 -17.22
N SER A 83 -5.34 -20.44 -17.07
CA SER A 83 -6.73 -20.91 -17.06
C SER A 83 -7.47 -20.27 -15.87
N VAL A 84 -8.59 -19.61 -16.14
CA VAL A 84 -9.37 -18.86 -15.16
C VAL A 84 -10.84 -19.27 -15.21
N LYS A 85 -11.49 -19.25 -14.04
CA LYS A 85 -12.94 -19.50 -13.93
C LYS A 85 -13.79 -18.29 -14.31
N LYS A 86 -13.23 -17.09 -14.13
CA LYS A 86 -13.89 -15.78 -14.35
C LYS A 86 -12.83 -14.74 -14.67
N ILE A 87 -13.17 -13.79 -15.55
CA ILE A 87 -12.38 -12.58 -15.82
C ILE A 87 -13.28 -11.40 -15.51
N ASP A 88 -12.81 -10.50 -14.66
CA ASP A 88 -13.44 -9.22 -14.42
C ASP A 88 -12.57 -8.14 -15.07
N ILE A 89 -13.19 -7.25 -15.84
CA ILE A 89 -12.54 -6.18 -16.58
C ILE A 89 -12.94 -4.85 -15.94
N TYR A 90 -11.95 -4.02 -15.65
CA TYR A 90 -12.14 -2.71 -15.04
C TYR A 90 -11.42 -1.66 -15.87
N GLU A 91 -11.93 -0.43 -15.82
CA GLU A 91 -11.21 0.71 -16.34
C GLU A 91 -9.93 0.92 -15.51
N LYS A 92 -8.80 1.11 -16.20
CA LYS A 92 -7.55 1.42 -15.54
C LYS A 92 -7.45 2.93 -15.39
N ILE A 93 -7.71 3.43 -14.18
CA ILE A 93 -7.36 4.79 -13.80
C ILE A 93 -5.82 4.92 -13.84
N ASP A 94 -5.36 6.00 -14.46
CA ASP A 94 -3.95 6.35 -14.57
C ASP A 94 -3.58 7.39 -13.52
N GLY A 95 -3.02 6.93 -12.41
CA GLY A 95 -2.65 7.78 -11.30
C GLY A 95 -1.54 7.18 -10.46
N THR A 96 -1.63 7.38 -9.15
CA THR A 96 -0.67 6.85 -8.19
C THR A 96 -1.36 5.99 -7.16
N ASN A 97 -0.91 4.75 -7.06
CA ASN A 97 -1.41 3.84 -6.06
C ASN A 97 -1.01 4.27 -4.64
N VAL A 98 -2.01 4.56 -3.80
CA VAL A 98 -1.86 4.80 -2.37
C VAL A 98 -2.41 3.59 -1.63
N PHE A 99 -1.55 2.90 -0.88
CA PHE A 99 -1.92 1.74 -0.11
C PHE A 99 -2.13 2.11 1.35
N GLU A 100 -3.36 1.97 1.82
CA GLU A 100 -3.75 2.10 3.21
C GLU A 100 -3.50 0.78 3.96
N TYR A 101 -2.86 0.85 5.11
CA TYR A 101 -2.65 -0.32 5.96
C TYR A 101 -2.77 0.02 7.43
N ARG A 102 -3.05 -1.03 8.22
CA ARG A 102 -3.06 -0.96 9.67
C ARG A 102 -1.77 -1.47 10.24
N PHE A 103 -1.33 -0.85 11.32
CA PHE A 103 -0.28 -1.37 12.17
C PHE A 103 -0.66 -1.24 13.64
N LYS A 104 0.00 -2.02 14.48
CA LYS A 104 -0.17 -1.95 15.93
C LYS A 104 1.12 -1.53 16.62
N ASP A 105 0.99 -0.83 17.74
CA ASP A 105 2.13 -0.57 18.63
C ASP A 105 2.37 -1.72 19.61
N GLY A 106 3.34 -1.55 20.52
CA GLY A 106 3.67 -2.53 21.55
C GLY A 106 2.59 -2.71 22.63
N GLU A 107 1.58 -1.84 22.67
CA GLU A 107 0.40 -1.93 23.54
C GLU A 107 -0.82 -2.50 22.79
N ASN A 108 -0.61 -2.99 21.57
CA ASN A 108 -1.64 -3.54 20.69
C ASN A 108 -2.69 -2.50 20.25
N MET A 109 -2.41 -1.20 20.39
CA MET A 109 -3.25 -0.17 19.81
C MET A 109 -3.05 -0.09 18.30
N ALA A 110 -4.16 -0.02 17.57
CA ALA A 110 -4.18 -0.01 16.11
C ALA A 110 -4.19 1.41 15.56
N TYR A 111 -3.40 1.62 14.51
CA TYR A 111 -3.30 2.86 13.77
C TYR A 111 -3.44 2.57 12.28
N VAL A 112 -3.92 3.58 11.53
CA VAL A 112 -4.04 3.56 10.08
C VAL A 112 -3.01 4.52 9.51
N THR A 113 -2.35 4.10 8.43
CA THR A 113 -1.47 4.97 7.65
C THR A 113 -1.47 4.53 6.19
N TYR A 114 -0.73 5.26 5.37
CA TYR A 114 -0.73 5.15 3.92
C TYR A 114 0.70 5.06 3.41
N LYS A 115 0.89 4.40 2.28
CA LYS A 115 2.19 4.29 1.63
C LYS A 115 2.10 4.25 0.12
N LEU A 116 3.18 4.69 -0.52
CA LEU A 116 3.49 4.28 -1.89
C LEU A 116 4.24 2.94 -1.87
N ARG A 117 4.38 2.29 -3.02
CA ARG A 117 4.98 0.95 -3.09
C ARG A 117 6.34 0.85 -2.40
N LEU A 118 7.27 1.76 -2.71
CA LEU A 118 8.66 1.73 -2.22
C LEU A 118 8.96 2.72 -1.09
N HIS A 119 7.93 3.19 -0.39
CA HIS A 119 8.10 4.02 0.80
C HIS A 119 7.32 3.39 1.94
N PRO A 120 7.84 3.33 3.17
CA PRO A 120 7.12 2.70 4.29
C PRO A 120 5.88 3.52 4.68
N VAL A 121 5.94 4.84 4.53
CA VAL A 121 4.87 5.79 4.81
C VAL A 121 4.75 6.80 3.67
N LEU A 122 3.61 7.46 3.57
CA LEU A 122 3.36 8.50 2.59
C LEU A 122 4.19 9.74 2.92
N ARG A 123 4.75 10.38 1.89
CA ARG A 123 5.58 11.57 2.04
C ARG A 123 5.55 12.42 0.77
N ASN A 124 5.83 13.70 0.92
CA ASN A 124 6.19 14.54 -0.22
C ASN A 124 7.62 14.25 -0.65
N GLY A 125 7.90 14.40 -1.93
CA GLY A 125 9.24 14.22 -2.47
C GLY A 125 9.38 14.80 -3.86
N LYS A 126 10.53 14.52 -4.49
CA LYS A 126 10.87 15.02 -5.82
C LYS A 126 9.79 14.75 -6.89
N TRP A 127 9.08 13.64 -6.75
CA TRP A 127 8.15 13.13 -7.76
C TRP A 127 6.69 13.54 -7.53
N GLY A 128 6.40 14.26 -6.44
CA GLY A 128 5.04 14.70 -6.13
C GLY A 128 4.81 14.98 -4.66
N ASN A 129 3.80 15.80 -4.40
CA ASN A 129 3.35 16.15 -3.05
C ASN A 129 2.25 15.18 -2.58
N PHE A 130 2.54 13.88 -2.64
CA PHE A 130 1.54 12.83 -2.40
C PHE A 130 0.94 12.87 -1.00
N LEU A 131 1.70 13.29 0.02
CA LEU A 131 1.17 13.40 1.37
C LEU A 131 0.13 14.51 1.46
N ASP A 132 0.39 15.67 0.86
CA ASP A 132 -0.54 16.80 0.90
C ASP A 132 -1.78 16.51 0.06
N MET A 133 -1.58 15.97 -1.15
CA MET A 133 -2.70 15.54 -2.01
C MET A 133 -3.58 14.50 -1.30
N TRP A 134 -2.98 13.55 -0.56
CA TRP A 134 -3.77 12.56 0.16
C TRP A 134 -4.50 13.14 1.36
N LYS A 135 -3.90 14.10 2.09
CA LYS A 135 -4.62 14.81 3.16
C LYS A 135 -5.87 15.51 2.63
N GLU A 136 -5.81 16.13 1.45
CA GLU A 136 -7.00 16.70 0.79
C GLU A 136 -8.07 15.62 0.50
N MET A 137 -7.67 14.39 0.15
CA MET A 137 -8.61 13.29 -0.04
C MET A 137 -9.23 12.83 1.29
N LEU A 138 -8.46 12.81 2.38
CA LEU A 138 -8.99 12.48 3.71
C LEU A 138 -9.93 13.57 4.24
N GLU A 139 -9.67 14.84 3.92
CA GLU A 139 -10.59 15.94 4.21
C GLU A 139 -11.89 15.83 3.40
N ARG A 140 -11.79 15.44 2.12
CA ARG A 140 -12.94 15.25 1.24
C ARG A 140 -13.76 14.00 1.60
N TYR A 141 -13.09 12.91 1.97
CA TYR A 141 -13.68 11.62 2.28
C TYR A 141 -13.26 11.16 3.69
N PRO A 142 -13.82 11.77 4.75
CA PRO A 142 -13.42 11.51 6.13
C PRO A 142 -13.70 10.07 6.60
N GLN A 143 -14.49 9.29 5.85
CA GLN A 143 -14.75 7.89 6.12
C GLN A 143 -13.61 6.94 5.73
N ILE A 144 -12.63 7.39 4.92
CA ILE A 144 -11.52 6.54 4.45
C ILE A 144 -10.82 5.80 5.60
N PRO A 145 -10.40 6.47 6.70
CA PRO A 145 -9.67 5.81 7.79
C PRO A 145 -10.45 4.69 8.49
N GLU A 146 -11.78 4.66 8.37
CA GLU A 146 -12.63 3.62 8.97
C GLU A 146 -12.75 2.37 8.09
N LEU A 147 -12.52 2.51 6.79
CA LEU A 147 -12.71 1.43 5.82
C LEU A 147 -11.90 0.17 6.12
N PRO A 148 -10.62 0.23 6.56
CA PRO A 148 -9.88 -0.99 6.90
C PRO A 148 -10.46 -1.74 8.10
N VAL A 149 -11.11 -1.01 9.02
CA VAL A 149 -11.76 -1.60 10.20
C VAL A 149 -13.03 -2.32 9.78
N ILE A 150 -13.88 -1.64 9.01
CA ILE A 150 -15.15 -2.18 8.50
C ILE A 150 -14.92 -3.44 7.65
N ASN A 151 -13.91 -3.41 6.77
CA ASN A 151 -13.69 -4.47 5.79
C ASN A 151 -12.69 -5.54 6.25
N GLY A 152 -11.99 -5.31 7.37
CA GLY A 152 -11.03 -6.27 7.91
C GLY A 152 -9.77 -6.47 7.06
N CYS A 153 -9.47 -5.56 6.12
CA CYS A 153 -8.33 -5.66 5.20
C CYS A 153 -7.65 -4.31 4.99
N SER A 154 -6.42 -4.33 4.45
CA SER A 154 -5.74 -3.15 3.93
C SER A 154 -6.34 -2.76 2.58
N LEU A 155 -6.26 -1.49 2.18
CA LEU A 155 -6.97 -0.98 1.00
C LEU A 155 -6.02 -0.31 0.01
N SER A 156 -6.35 -0.43 -1.26
CA SER A 156 -5.58 0.17 -2.35
C SER A 156 -6.44 1.19 -3.06
N PHE A 157 -5.95 2.43 -3.12
CA PHE A 157 -6.59 3.53 -3.83
C PHE A 157 -5.73 3.97 -5.00
N GLU A 158 -6.36 4.48 -6.05
CA GLU A 158 -5.70 5.27 -7.07
C GLU A 158 -5.96 6.74 -6.79
N LEU A 159 -4.89 7.52 -6.54
CA LEU A 159 -4.95 8.98 -6.50
C LEU A 159 -4.75 9.51 -7.91
N PHE A 160 -5.67 10.30 -8.45
CA PHE A 160 -5.64 10.76 -9.85
C PHE A 160 -6.16 12.19 -9.99
N GLY A 161 -6.04 12.76 -11.19
CA GLY A 161 -6.46 14.13 -11.51
C GLY A 161 -5.35 14.95 -12.14
N SER A 162 -5.67 16.14 -12.67
CA SER A 162 -4.69 16.98 -13.37
C SER A 162 -3.50 17.41 -12.51
N ARG A 163 -3.65 17.46 -11.18
CA ARG A 163 -2.55 17.76 -10.23
C ARG A 163 -1.64 16.56 -9.96
N ASN A 164 -2.11 15.33 -10.21
CA ASN A 164 -1.29 14.13 -10.21
C ASN A 164 -1.07 13.66 -11.64
N ALA A 165 -0.30 14.43 -12.41
CA ALA A 165 -0.14 14.21 -13.84
C ALA A 165 0.63 12.90 -14.14
N HIS A 166 -0.01 12.03 -14.92
CA HIS A 166 0.59 10.84 -15.55
C HIS A 166 0.45 10.95 -17.08
N LEU A 167 0.01 9.89 -17.77
CA LEU A 167 -0.19 9.87 -19.22
C LEU A 167 -1.59 10.38 -19.59
N MET A 168 -2.60 10.08 -18.78
CA MET A 168 -3.97 10.56 -19.00
C MET A 168 -4.16 11.98 -18.48
N LEU A 169 -4.90 12.78 -19.25
CA LEU A 169 -5.35 14.11 -18.84
C LEU A 169 -6.74 13.99 -18.22
N TYR A 170 -6.91 14.59 -17.04
CA TYR A 170 -8.17 14.62 -16.31
C TYR A 170 -8.65 16.06 -16.14
N ASP A 171 -9.95 16.29 -16.31
CA ASP A 171 -10.56 17.57 -15.95
C ASP A 171 -10.68 17.73 -14.43
N THR A 172 -10.82 16.62 -13.70
CA THR A 172 -10.85 16.60 -12.24
C THR A 172 -9.50 17.05 -11.68
N PRO A 173 -9.44 18.09 -10.82
CA PRO A 173 -8.16 18.58 -10.29
C PRO A 173 -7.39 17.53 -9.49
N LEU A 174 -8.09 16.84 -8.61
CA LEU A 174 -7.57 15.79 -7.75
C LEU A 174 -8.74 14.99 -7.18
N ASP A 175 -8.67 13.66 -7.24
CA ASP A 175 -9.61 12.74 -6.61
C ASP A 175 -8.93 11.40 -6.31
N CYS A 176 -9.66 10.49 -5.65
CA CYS A 176 -9.22 9.12 -5.50
C CYS A 176 -10.34 8.11 -5.78
N ALA A 177 -9.93 6.91 -6.17
CA ALA A 177 -10.80 5.77 -6.41
C ALA A 177 -10.33 4.58 -5.57
N LEU A 178 -11.25 3.88 -4.91
CA LEU A 178 -10.93 2.63 -4.23
C LEU A 178 -10.83 1.51 -5.27
N LEU A 179 -9.72 0.77 -5.29
CA LEU A 179 -9.47 -0.28 -6.27
C LEU A 179 -9.82 -1.68 -5.75
N PHE A 180 -9.24 -2.04 -4.60
CA PHE A 180 -9.39 -3.37 -3.99
C PHE A 180 -8.86 -3.40 -2.55
N GLY A 181 -9.21 -4.46 -1.83
CA GLY A 181 -8.59 -4.80 -0.54
C GLY A 181 -7.52 -5.88 -0.67
N VAL A 182 -6.62 -5.91 0.32
CA VAL A 182 -5.59 -6.94 0.52
C VAL A 182 -5.69 -7.43 1.96
N ASP A 183 -5.96 -8.72 2.16
CA ASP A 183 -6.02 -9.30 3.50
C ASP A 183 -4.63 -9.60 4.09
N VAL A 184 -4.61 -10.15 5.31
CA VAL A 184 -3.39 -10.45 6.07
C VAL A 184 -2.46 -11.48 5.40
N ASP A 185 -3.03 -12.28 4.49
CA ASP A 185 -2.32 -13.30 3.71
C ASP A 185 -1.93 -12.78 2.32
N GLY A 186 -2.21 -11.52 2.02
CA GLY A 186 -1.90 -10.89 0.74
C GLY A 186 -2.89 -11.24 -0.36
N GLN A 187 -4.06 -11.79 -0.02
CA GLN A 187 -5.07 -12.15 -0.99
C GLN A 187 -5.93 -10.95 -1.37
N TYR A 188 -6.29 -10.91 -2.65
CA TYR A 188 -7.17 -9.90 -3.21
C TYR A 188 -8.57 -10.00 -2.60
N ARG A 189 -9.17 -8.84 -2.29
CA ARG A 189 -10.56 -8.69 -1.88
C ARG A 189 -11.25 -7.73 -2.84
N SER A 190 -12.28 -8.23 -3.52
CA SER A 190 -13.15 -7.36 -4.32
C SER A 190 -13.92 -6.43 -3.39
N ILE A 191 -14.17 -5.22 -3.90
CA ILE A 191 -14.97 -4.17 -3.27
C ILE A 191 -16.42 -4.19 -3.77
N ASP A 192 -16.79 -5.17 -4.60
CA ASP A 192 -18.18 -5.39 -5.00
C ASP A 192 -19.04 -5.69 -3.77
N GLY A 193 -20.01 -4.81 -3.50
CA GLY A 193 -20.92 -4.92 -2.36
C GLY A 193 -20.50 -4.14 -1.11
N TRP A 194 -19.42 -3.35 -1.15
CA TRP A 194 -19.06 -2.49 -0.03
C TRP A 194 -19.93 -1.23 0.00
N THR A 195 -20.37 -0.84 1.18
CA THR A 195 -21.38 0.23 1.41
C THR A 195 -20.88 1.64 1.08
N ILE A 196 -19.57 1.81 0.87
CA ILE A 196 -18.95 3.14 0.67
C ILE A 196 -18.45 3.24 -0.77
N GLN A 197 -19.06 4.15 -1.53
CA GLN A 197 -18.65 4.50 -2.89
C GLN A 197 -17.78 5.75 -2.85
N ILE A 198 -16.46 5.55 -2.76
CA ILE A 198 -15.49 6.51 -3.30
C ILE A 198 -15.39 6.14 -4.78
N HIS A 199 -15.45 7.13 -5.69
CA HIS A 199 -15.62 6.96 -7.14
C HIS A 199 -15.01 5.65 -7.71
N ARG A 200 -15.81 4.90 -8.48
CA ARG A 200 -15.34 3.77 -9.29
C ARG A 200 -14.79 4.28 -10.61
#